data_AF-A0A6G3UQF1-F1
#
_entry.id   AF-A0A6G3UQF1-F1
#
_cell.length_a   1.000
_cell.length_b   1.000
_cell.length_c   1.000
_cell.angle_alpha   90.00
_cell.angle_beta   90.00
_cell.angle_gamma   90.00
#
_symmetry.space_group_name_H-M   'P 1'
#
loop_
_entity.id
_entity.type
_entity.pdbx_description
1 polymer ?
#
loop_
_entity_poly.entity_id
_entity_poly.type
_entity_poly.pdbx_seq_one_letter_code
_entity_poly.pdbx_strand_id
1 'polypeptide(L)' 'MRVLVVTAVPVERDAVTRAYGDEPEVHRVRGAEIHRAGPLDVLAGGAGPAASAASAAFAL' A
#
# COMPACT_ATOMS: atom_id res chain seq x y z
N MET A 1 -11.74 -3.67 -11.44
CA MET A 1 -10.85 -2.49 -11.44
C MET A 1 -10.38 -2.30 -10.01
N ARG A 2 -9.10 -1.96 -9.78
CA ARG A 2 -8.60 -1.79 -8.42
C ARG A 2 -7.95 -0.42 -8.22
N VAL A 3 -7.93 0.06 -6.98
CA VAL A 3 -7.33 1.35 -6.60
C VAL A 3 -6.04 1.12 -5.82
N LEU A 4 -4.98 1.82 -6.22
CA LEU A 4 -3.72 1.86 -5.50
C LEU A 4 -3.77 2.98 -4.44
N VAL A 5 -3.47 2.64 -3.19
CA VAL A 5 -3.32 3.60 -2.09
C VAL A 5 -1.88 3.54 -1.59
N VAL A 6 -1.16 4.66 -1.75
CA VAL A 6 0.21 4.80 -1.27
C VAL A 6 0.21 5.67 -0.02
N THR A 7 0.58 5.09 1.11
CA THR A 7 0.77 5.81 2.38
C THR A 7 2.25 6.11 2.61
N ALA A 8 2.57 7.02 3.54
CA ALA A 8 3.96 7.36 3.83
C ALA A 8 4.63 6.31 4.70
N VAL A 9 3.91 5.78 5.70
CA VAL A 9 4.47 4.85 6.70
C VAL A 9 3.62 3.59 6.88
N PRO A 10 4.20 2.47 7.37
CA PRO A 10 3.47 1.21 7.56
C PRO A 10 2.20 1.33 8.42
N VAL A 11 2.24 2.12 9.50
CA VAL A 11 1.08 2.30 10.39
C VAL A 11 -0.13 2.94 9.67
N GLU A 12 0.12 3.80 8.68
CA GLU A 12 -0.94 4.37 7.84
C GLU A 12 -1.52 3.33 6.89
N ARG A 13 -0.67 2.51 6.24
CA ARG A 13 -1.10 1.38 5.39
C ARG A 13 -2.00 0.45 6.21
N ASP A 14 -1.58 0.12 7.42
CA ASP A 14 -2.32 -0.79 8.30
C ASP A 14 -3.65 -0.18 8.77
N ALA A 15 -3.69 1.13 9.01
CA ALA A 15 -4.93 1.84 9.33
C ALA A 15 -5.91 1.83 8.14
N VAL A 16 -5.45 2.15 6.93
CA VAL A 16 -6.27 2.08 5.71
C VAL A 16 -6.76 0.66 5.46
N THR A 17 -5.88 -0.33 5.64
CA THR A 17 -6.21 -1.74 5.44
C THR A 17 -7.31 -2.18 6.39
N ARG A 18 -7.18 -1.91 7.70
CA ARG A 18 -8.19 -2.25 8.72
C ARG A 18 -9.53 -1.54 8.50
N ALA A 19 -9.52 -0.35 7.92
CA ALA A 19 -10.74 0.38 7.61
C ALA A 19 -11.56 -0.28 6.50
N TYR A 20 -10.97 -1.18 5.70
CA TYR A 20 -11.58 -1.71 4.48
C TYR A 20 -11.99 -3.19 4.54
N GLY A 21 -11.80 -3.89 5.67
CA GLY A 21 -12.36 -5.22 5.89
C GLY A 21 -11.48 -6.16 6.73
N ASP A 22 -11.69 -7.46 6.51
CA ASP A 22 -10.97 -8.58 7.13
C ASP A 22 -9.47 -8.60 6.78
N GLU A 23 -8.72 -9.54 7.36
CA GLU A 23 -7.28 -9.72 7.19
C GLU A 23 -6.86 -9.65 5.70
N PRO A 24 -5.97 -8.72 5.32
CA PRO A 24 -5.55 -8.54 3.93
C PRO A 24 -4.73 -9.74 3.43
N GLU A 25 -4.79 -10.01 2.12
CA GLU A 25 -3.75 -10.80 1.49
C GLU A 25 -2.48 -9.96 1.37
N VAL A 26 -1.36 -10.46 1.90
CA VAL A 26 -0.08 -9.73 1.90
C VAL A 26 0.79 -10.21 0.75
N HIS A 27 1.05 -9.31 -0.20
CA HIS A 27 1.98 -9.54 -1.31
C HIS A 27 3.32 -8.86 -1.04
N ARG A 28 4.38 -9.65 -0.91
CA ARG A 28 5.73 -9.12 -0.78
C ARG A 28 6.28 -8.73 -2.13
N VAL A 29 6.80 -7.50 -2.22
CA VAL A 29 7.53 -6.99 -3.38
C VAL A 29 8.94 -6.56 -2.93
N ARG A 30 9.82 -6.24 -3.88
CA ARG A 30 11.16 -5.77 -3.52
C ARG A 30 11.06 -4.44 -2.76
N GLY A 31 11.42 -4.47 -1.48
CA GLY A 31 11.49 -3.29 -0.61
C GLY A 31 10.16 -2.82 -0.02
N ALA A 32 9.04 -3.53 -0.26
CA ALA A 32 7.75 -3.16 0.30
C ALA A 32 6.81 -4.38 0.43
N GLU A 33 5.67 -4.15 1.08
CA GLU A 33 4.57 -5.11 1.17
C GLU A 33 3.27 -4.42 0.76
N ILE A 34 2.51 -5.07 -0.12
CA ILE A 34 1.20 -4.62 -0.59
C ILE A 34 0.14 -5.41 0.16
N HIS A 35 -0.73 -4.71 0.86
CA HIS A 35 -1.94 -5.26 1.47
C HIS A 35 -3.07 -5.19 0.45
N ARG A 36 -3.60 -6.35 0.09
CA ARG A 36 -4.77 -6.47 -0.76
C ARG A 36 -6.02 -6.62 0.11
N ALA A 37 -6.81 -5.55 0.19
CA ALA A 37 -8.03 -5.47 0.96
C ALA A 37 -9.21 -5.08 0.05
N GLY A 38 -10.03 -6.07 -0.33
CA GLY A 38 -11.12 -5.88 -1.28
C GLY A 38 -10.66 -5.20 -2.60
N PRO A 39 -11.22 -4.04 -2.98
CA PRO A 39 -10.85 -3.32 -4.20
C PRO A 39 -9.55 -2.49 -4.07
N LEU A 40 -8.88 -2.47 -2.91
CA LEU A 40 -7.70 -1.64 -2.65
C LEU A 40 -6.40 -2.46 -2.58
N ASP A 41 -5.35 -2.00 -3.27
CA ASP A 41 -3.96 -2.41 -3.01
C ASP A 41 -3.33 -1.27 -2.22
N VAL A 42 -2.88 -1.54 -0.99
CA VAL A 42 -2.37 -0.52 -0.06
C VAL A 42 -0.91 -0.81 0.25
N LEU A 43 -0.02 0.16 0.08
CA LEU A 43 1.39 0.01 0.48
C LEU A 43 1.91 1.25 1.21
N ALA A 44 2.96 1.04 2.00
CA ALA A 44 3.77 2.14 2.53
C ALA A 44 4.90 2.45 1.54
N GLY A 45 4.81 3.62 0.90
CA GLY A 45 5.73 4.09 -0.13
C GLY A 45 6.91 4.92 0.37
N GLY A 46 6.92 5.28 1.66
CA GLY A 46 7.93 6.17 2.25
C GLY A 46 7.52 7.64 2.21
N ALA A 47 8.08 8.41 3.15
CA ALA A 47 7.82 9.85 3.26
C ALA A 47 8.61 10.66 2.23
N GLY A 48 7.93 11.64 1.62
CA GLY A 48 8.52 12.56 0.66
C GLY A 48 8.25 12.19 -0.80
N PRO A 49 8.30 13.17 -1.72
CA PRO A 49 7.77 13.04 -3.07
C PRO A 49 8.49 11.97 -3.90
N ALA A 50 9.82 11.85 -3.78
CA ALA A 50 10.59 10.88 -4.53
C ALA A 50 10.23 9.42 -4.14
N ALA A 51 10.10 9.15 -2.84
CA ALA A 51 9.74 7.83 -2.34
C ALA A 51 8.30 7.46 -2.74
N SER A 52 7.35 8.37 -2.55
CA SER A 52 5.95 8.15 -2.94
C SER A 52 5.79 7.95 -4.46
N ALA A 53 6.52 8.70 -5.29
CA ALA A 53 6.46 8.54 -6.74
C ALA A 53 7.08 7.22 -7.21
N ALA A 54 8.25 6.85 -6.68
CA ALA A 54 8.90 5.58 -7.03
C ALA A 54 8.01 4.38 -6.63
N SER A 55 7.51 4.37 -5.40
CA SER A 55 6.66 3.29 -4.90
C SER A 55 5.36 3.14 -5.69
N ALA A 56 4.70 4.25 -6.06
CA ALA A 56 3.53 4.22 -6.94
C ALA A 56 3.87 3.62 -8.31
N ALA A 57 4.98 4.04 -8.93
CA ALA A 57 5.40 3.55 -10.24
C ALA A 57 5.76 2.05 -10.25
N PHE A 58 6.37 1.54 -9.17
CA PHE A 58 6.70 0.12 -9.05
C PHE A 58 5.52 -0.77 -8.64
N ALA A 59 4.40 -0.18 -8.20
CA ALA A 59 3.21 -0.91 -7.77
C ALA A 59 2.09 -0.98 -8.83
N LEU A 60 2.24 -0.27 -9.95
CA LEU A 60 1.40 -0.38 -11.15
C LEU A 60 1.86 -1.55 -12.04
#